data_AF-A0AAE0TGV2-F1
#
_entry.id   AF-A0AAE0TGV2-F1
#
_cell.length_a   1.000
_cell.length_b   1.000
_cell.length_c   1.000
_cell.angle_alpha   90.00
_cell.angle_beta   90.00
_cell.angle_gamma   90.00
#
_symmetry.space_group_name_H-M   'P 1'
#
loop_
_entity.id
_entity.type
_entity.pdbx_description
1 polymer ?
#
loop_
_entity_poly.entity_id
_entity_poly.type
_entity_poly.pdbx_seq_one_letter_code
_entity_poly.pdbx_strand_id
1 'polypeptide(L)'
;MKRENNKEEDRIETNRERKREKLEKRNKQDQLKLEQLKNITADKEHPLCKQLETVLQECNTLFEAGCPYDHTLAWLDSIYDKIPIARYAADYYICKARVLESTGDLDAVLAVFESAIINNAQPSEELATSIKDIVKAMSVEREKKAKQRSRTPQMAIVQENIFESSTIKYSVSKVTPYSDSGKSKKRSSTASLVVTPVRRSTRRSLASLPEAFRDKDIYDKLEDLSEADKENALFQPNKALEEEFNKTATE
;
A
#
# COMPACT_ATOMS: atom_id res chain seq x y z
N MET A 1 -58.52 -37.55 -43.99
CA MET A 1 -58.20 -36.59 -42.92
C MET A 1 -57.47 -37.20 -41.73
N LYS A 2 -58.02 -38.16 -40.94
CA LYS A 2 -57.28 -38.69 -39.76
C LYS A 2 -55.96 -39.43 -40.08
N ARG A 3 -55.85 -40.09 -41.24
CA ARG A 3 -54.63 -40.83 -41.64
C ARG A 3 -53.47 -39.93 -42.11
N GLU A 4 -53.76 -38.70 -42.53
CA GLU A 4 -52.74 -37.75 -42.99
C GLU A 4 -52.10 -37.02 -41.81
N ASN A 5 -52.88 -36.73 -40.75
CA ASN A 5 -52.35 -36.13 -39.52
C ASN A 5 -51.36 -37.06 -38.79
N ASN A 6 -51.63 -38.36 -38.68
CA ASN A 6 -50.69 -39.30 -38.05
C ASN A 6 -49.35 -39.39 -38.79
N LYS A 7 -49.36 -39.32 -40.13
CA LYS A 7 -48.15 -39.47 -40.95
C LYS A 7 -47.24 -38.24 -40.86
N GLU A 8 -47.81 -37.07 -40.60
CA GLU A 8 -47.06 -35.84 -40.37
C GLU A 8 -46.52 -35.77 -38.94
N GLU A 9 -47.27 -36.25 -37.95
CA GLU A 9 -46.78 -36.40 -36.56
C GLU A 9 -45.58 -37.36 -36.47
N ASP A 10 -45.65 -38.52 -37.14
CA ASP A 10 -44.53 -39.48 -37.21
C ASP A 10 -43.26 -38.88 -37.86
N ARG A 11 -43.43 -37.99 -38.85
CA ARG A 11 -42.32 -37.26 -39.51
C ARG A 11 -41.71 -36.20 -38.61
N ILE A 12 -42.51 -35.53 -37.79
CA ILE A 12 -42.05 -34.53 -36.82
C ILE A 12 -41.26 -35.22 -35.70
N GLU A 13 -41.77 -36.34 -35.17
CA GLU A 13 -41.12 -37.11 -34.11
C GLU A 13 -39.75 -37.65 -34.57
N THR A 14 -39.69 -38.26 -35.76
CA THR A 14 -38.43 -38.77 -36.34
C THR A 14 -37.42 -37.67 -36.63
N ASN A 15 -37.85 -36.46 -37.04
CA ASN A 15 -36.94 -35.32 -37.22
C ASN A 15 -36.40 -34.79 -35.87
N ARG A 16 -37.22 -34.80 -34.81
CA ARG A 16 -36.79 -34.44 -33.45
C ARG A 16 -35.78 -35.44 -32.91
N GLU A 17 -36.01 -36.73 -33.13
CA GLU A 17 -35.13 -37.80 -32.69
C GLU A 17 -33.77 -37.74 -33.39
N ARG A 18 -33.75 -37.57 -34.71
CA ARG A 18 -32.51 -37.31 -35.47
C ARG A 18 -31.76 -36.07 -34.99
N LYS A 19 -32.46 -35.02 -34.56
CA LYS A 19 -31.85 -33.80 -34.01
C LYS A 19 -31.21 -34.07 -32.63
N ARG A 20 -31.87 -34.88 -31.78
CA ARG A 20 -31.34 -35.31 -30.48
C ARG A 20 -30.10 -36.19 -30.65
N GLU A 21 -30.14 -37.18 -31.53
CA GLU A 21 -28.98 -38.04 -31.82
C GLU A 21 -27.77 -37.25 -32.36
N LYS A 22 -28.01 -36.27 -33.25
CA LYS A 22 -26.95 -35.39 -33.75
C LYS A 22 -26.35 -34.49 -32.66
N LEU A 23 -27.14 -34.09 -31.66
CA LEU A 23 -26.63 -33.33 -30.52
C LEU A 23 -25.84 -34.24 -29.58
N GLU A 24 -26.34 -35.43 -29.29
CA GLU A 24 -25.66 -36.40 -28.42
C GLU A 24 -24.32 -36.87 -29.00
N LYS A 25 -24.26 -37.12 -30.32
CA LYS A 25 -22.99 -37.46 -31.00
C LYS A 25 -21.98 -36.32 -30.92
N ARG A 26 -22.41 -35.06 -31.05
CA ARG A 26 -21.52 -33.89 -30.87
C ARG A 26 -21.03 -33.79 -29.42
N ASN A 27 -21.93 -33.91 -28.45
CA ASN A 27 -21.55 -33.89 -27.03
C ASN A 27 -20.54 -35.00 -26.68
N LYS A 28 -20.73 -36.23 -27.19
CA LYS A 28 -19.76 -37.32 -27.01
C LYS A 28 -18.41 -37.00 -27.65
N GLN A 29 -18.41 -36.41 -28.85
CA GLN A 29 -17.17 -36.02 -29.53
C GLN A 29 -16.42 -34.90 -28.79
N ASP A 30 -17.14 -33.92 -28.24
CA ASP A 30 -16.55 -32.82 -27.48
C ASP A 30 -15.99 -33.30 -26.13
N GLN A 31 -16.67 -34.23 -25.46
CA GLN A 31 -16.15 -34.90 -24.26
C GLN A 31 -14.85 -35.67 -24.56
N LEU A 32 -14.78 -36.39 -25.67
CA LEU A 32 -13.60 -37.15 -26.04
C LEU A 32 -12.40 -36.25 -26.35
N LYS A 33 -12.63 -35.12 -27.04
CA LYS A 33 -11.61 -34.08 -27.27
C LYS A 33 -11.12 -33.45 -25.96
N LEU A 34 -12.04 -33.22 -25.02
CA LEU A 34 -11.73 -32.67 -23.70
C LEU A 34 -10.81 -33.60 -22.89
N GLU A 35 -11.10 -34.90 -22.86
CA GLU A 35 -10.26 -35.90 -22.19
C GLU A 35 -8.87 -35.99 -22.84
N GLN A 36 -8.79 -35.94 -24.16
CA GLN A 36 -7.51 -35.91 -24.88
C GLN A 36 -6.67 -34.68 -24.50
N LEU A 37 -7.27 -33.49 -24.42
CA LEU A 37 -6.58 -32.27 -24.00
C LEU A 37 -6.08 -32.37 -22.56
N LYS A 38 -6.87 -32.93 -21.64
CA LYS A 38 -6.45 -33.16 -20.26
C LYS A 38 -5.25 -34.11 -20.17
N ASN A 39 -5.24 -35.18 -20.95
CA ASN A 39 -4.12 -36.12 -20.98
C ASN A 39 -2.85 -35.45 -21.52
N ILE A 40 -2.98 -34.59 -22.53
CA ILE A 40 -1.86 -33.80 -23.04
C ILE A 40 -1.33 -32.84 -21.98
N THR A 41 -2.21 -32.20 -21.20
CA THR A 41 -1.79 -31.25 -20.15
C THR A 41 -1.05 -31.94 -18.99
N ALA A 42 -1.30 -33.23 -18.77
CA ALA A 42 -0.57 -34.02 -17.79
C ALA A 42 0.84 -34.38 -18.26
N ASP A 43 1.06 -34.44 -19.58
CA ASP A 43 2.37 -34.67 -20.18
C ASP A 43 3.11 -33.33 -20.39
N LYS A 44 3.91 -32.95 -19.40
CA LYS A 44 4.72 -31.72 -19.44
C LYS A 44 5.71 -31.69 -20.61
N GLU A 45 6.10 -32.85 -21.14
CA GLU A 45 7.05 -32.93 -22.27
C GLU A 45 6.38 -32.70 -23.63
N HIS A 46 5.05 -32.65 -23.68
CA HIS A 46 4.32 -32.47 -24.91
C HIS A 46 4.65 -31.11 -25.57
N PRO A 47 4.88 -31.05 -26.90
CA PRO A 47 5.33 -29.83 -27.58
C PRO A 47 4.38 -28.64 -27.40
N LEU A 48 3.07 -28.90 -27.28
CA LEU A 48 2.09 -27.85 -27.02
C LEU A 48 2.16 -27.28 -25.58
N CYS A 49 2.55 -28.09 -24.59
CA CYS A 49 2.76 -27.62 -23.22
C CYS A 49 4.00 -26.72 -23.16
N LYS A 50 5.10 -27.13 -23.83
CA LYS A 50 6.31 -26.30 -23.97
C LYS A 50 6.06 -25.00 -24.71
N GLN A 51 5.24 -25.05 -25.77
CA GLN A 51 4.83 -23.84 -26.49
C GLN A 51 4.04 -22.89 -25.58
N LEU A 52 3.09 -23.43 -24.81
CA LEU A 52 2.31 -22.63 -23.86
C LEU A 52 3.22 -21.99 -22.81
N GLU A 53 4.12 -22.77 -22.20
CA GLU A 53 5.08 -22.27 -21.21
C GLU A 53 5.94 -21.14 -21.77
N THR A 54 6.48 -21.31 -22.99
CA THR A 54 7.30 -20.27 -23.66
C THR A 54 6.52 -18.97 -23.83
N VAL A 55 5.29 -19.07 -24.35
CA VAL A 55 4.46 -17.89 -24.60
C VAL A 55 4.01 -17.23 -23.29
N LEU A 56 3.72 -18.01 -22.24
CA LEU A 56 3.40 -17.48 -20.91
C LEU A 56 4.62 -16.81 -20.25
N GLN A 57 5.82 -17.36 -20.42
CA GLN A 57 7.06 -16.74 -19.96
C GLN A 57 7.29 -15.41 -20.68
N GLU A 58 7.11 -15.35 -22.00
CA GLU A 58 7.15 -14.09 -22.75
C GLU A 58 6.10 -13.09 -22.22
N CYS A 59 4.88 -13.54 -21.92
CA CYS A 59 3.83 -12.73 -21.27
C CYS A 59 4.26 -12.14 -19.93
N ASN A 60 4.87 -12.95 -19.07
CA ASN A 60 5.36 -12.48 -17.78
C ASN A 60 6.50 -11.48 -17.95
N THR A 61 7.46 -11.73 -18.87
CA THR A 61 8.57 -10.80 -19.12
C THR A 61 8.11 -9.45 -19.67
N LEU A 62 7.12 -9.43 -20.58
CA LEU A 62 6.57 -8.17 -21.10
C LEU A 62 5.80 -7.41 -20.01
N PHE A 63 5.09 -8.11 -19.14
CA PHE A 63 4.42 -7.48 -18.01
C PHE A 63 5.41 -6.86 -17.03
N GLU A 64 6.48 -7.58 -16.67
CA GLU A 64 7.56 -7.08 -15.81
C GLU A 64 8.31 -5.89 -16.44
N ALA A 65 8.42 -5.84 -17.77
CA ALA A 65 8.97 -4.71 -18.51
C ALA A 65 8.09 -3.44 -18.48
N GLY A 66 6.91 -3.49 -17.85
CA GLY A 66 6.00 -2.34 -17.70
C GLY A 66 4.92 -2.24 -18.77
N CYS A 67 4.62 -3.34 -19.49
CA CYS A 67 3.49 -3.37 -20.41
C CYS A 67 2.17 -3.14 -19.64
N PRO A 68 1.24 -2.29 -20.13
CA PRO A 68 -0.04 -2.07 -19.49
C PRO A 68 -0.87 -3.36 -19.42
N TYR A 69 -1.57 -3.54 -18.29
CA TYR A 69 -2.35 -4.76 -18.01
C TYR A 69 -3.43 -5.06 -19.07
N ASP A 70 -4.01 -4.04 -19.71
CA ASP A 70 -5.03 -4.23 -20.74
C ASP A 70 -4.49 -4.97 -21.98
N HIS A 71 -3.27 -4.62 -22.39
CA HIS A 71 -2.61 -5.27 -23.54
C HIS A 71 -2.16 -6.69 -23.20
N THR A 72 -1.70 -6.93 -21.97
CA THR A 72 -1.31 -8.28 -21.53
C THR A 72 -2.53 -9.19 -21.36
N LEU A 73 -3.67 -8.67 -20.88
CA LEU A 73 -4.93 -9.42 -20.82
C LEU A 73 -5.46 -9.78 -22.21
N ALA A 74 -5.49 -8.83 -23.15
CA ALA A 74 -5.88 -9.09 -24.52
C ALA A 74 -4.99 -10.16 -25.18
N TRP A 75 -3.69 -10.14 -24.87
CA TRP A 75 -2.78 -11.17 -25.35
C TRP A 75 -3.05 -12.55 -24.72
N LEU A 76 -3.29 -12.61 -23.40
CA LEU A 76 -3.69 -13.82 -22.70
C LEU A 76 -4.99 -14.42 -23.27
N ASP A 77 -5.98 -13.58 -23.59
CA ASP A 77 -7.21 -14.05 -24.22
C ASP A 77 -6.94 -14.61 -25.63
N SER A 78 -6.02 -14.02 -26.39
CA SER A 78 -5.57 -14.63 -27.66
C SER A 78 -4.88 -15.98 -27.47
N ILE A 79 -4.17 -16.20 -26.35
CA ILE A 79 -3.55 -17.49 -26.02
C ILE A 79 -4.63 -18.52 -25.71
N TYR A 80 -5.66 -18.11 -24.95
CA TYR A 80 -6.80 -18.95 -24.60
C TYR A 80 -7.56 -19.49 -25.82
N ASP A 81 -7.67 -18.69 -26.88
CA ASP A 81 -8.34 -19.07 -28.13
C ASP A 81 -7.47 -19.95 -29.03
N LYS A 82 -6.17 -19.66 -29.11
CA LYS A 82 -5.25 -20.38 -30.01
C LYS A 82 -4.77 -21.71 -29.42
N ILE A 83 -4.62 -21.79 -28.10
CA ILE A 83 -4.05 -22.94 -27.39
C ILE A 83 -5.10 -23.49 -26.40
N PRO A 84 -5.90 -24.50 -26.79
CA PRO A 84 -6.97 -25.02 -25.93
C PRO A 84 -6.45 -25.73 -24.67
N ILE A 85 -5.17 -26.13 -24.65
CA ILE A 85 -4.46 -26.69 -23.49
C ILE A 85 -4.36 -25.66 -22.36
N ALA A 86 -4.30 -24.36 -22.67
CA ALA A 86 -4.23 -23.29 -21.68
C ALA A 86 -5.41 -23.31 -20.70
N ARG A 87 -6.57 -23.83 -21.13
CA ARG A 87 -7.77 -23.94 -20.28
C ARG A 87 -7.58 -24.86 -19.09
N TYR A 88 -6.67 -25.84 -19.19
CA TYR A 88 -6.42 -26.84 -18.16
C TYR A 88 -5.06 -26.65 -17.48
N ALA A 89 -4.27 -25.66 -17.89
CA ALA A 89 -2.97 -25.38 -17.30
C ALA A 89 -3.12 -24.35 -16.17
N ALA A 90 -2.59 -24.66 -14.98
CA ALA A 90 -2.55 -23.74 -13.85
C ALA A 90 -1.79 -22.45 -14.19
N ASP A 91 -0.65 -22.60 -14.87
CA ASP A 91 0.25 -21.49 -15.22
C ASP A 91 -0.45 -20.34 -15.94
N TYR A 92 -1.40 -20.66 -16.83
CA TYR A 92 -2.18 -19.66 -17.55
C TYR A 92 -3.01 -18.80 -16.58
N TYR A 93 -3.75 -19.43 -15.67
CA TYR A 93 -4.58 -18.71 -14.71
C TYR A 93 -3.73 -17.95 -13.69
N ILE A 94 -2.58 -18.49 -13.30
CA ILE A 94 -1.62 -17.81 -12.43
C ILE A 94 -1.08 -16.55 -13.12
N CYS A 95 -0.69 -16.63 -14.39
CA CYS A 95 -0.24 -15.47 -15.17
C CYS A 95 -1.35 -14.42 -15.28
N LYS A 96 -2.58 -14.82 -15.60
CA LYS A 96 -3.72 -13.92 -15.69
C LYS A 96 -4.05 -13.26 -14.34
N ALA A 97 -3.97 -14.01 -13.24
CA ALA A 97 -4.19 -13.49 -11.89
C ALA A 97 -3.12 -12.48 -11.47
N ARG A 98 -1.84 -12.71 -11.80
CA ARG A 98 -0.74 -11.75 -11.53
C ARG A 98 -0.93 -10.43 -12.25
N VAL A 99 -1.40 -10.47 -13.50
CA VAL A 99 -1.72 -9.24 -14.24
C VAL A 99 -2.83 -8.46 -13.54
N LEU A 100 -3.89 -9.15 -13.10
CA LEU A 100 -5.01 -8.53 -12.38
C LEU A 100 -4.64 -8.06 -10.98
N GLU A 101 -3.69 -8.71 -10.30
CA GLU A 101 -3.18 -8.28 -8.99
C GLU A 101 -2.72 -6.81 -9.01
N SER A 102 -2.11 -6.37 -10.12
CA SER A 102 -1.65 -4.97 -10.29
C SER A 102 -2.79 -3.94 -10.29
N THR A 103 -3.99 -4.34 -10.68
CA THR A 103 -5.18 -3.47 -10.67
C THR A 103 -5.73 -3.25 -9.26
N GLY A 104 -5.40 -4.15 -8.33
CA GLY A 104 -5.89 -4.13 -6.95
C GLY A 104 -7.34 -4.60 -6.79
N ASP A 105 -7.97 -5.12 -7.84
CA ASP A 105 -9.33 -5.67 -7.79
C ASP A 105 -9.30 -7.15 -7.40
N LEU A 106 -9.63 -7.43 -6.13
CA LEU A 106 -9.63 -8.79 -5.60
C LEU A 106 -10.75 -9.65 -6.22
N ASP A 107 -11.90 -9.06 -6.52
CA ASP A 107 -13.05 -9.80 -7.06
C ASP A 107 -12.73 -10.31 -8.47
N ALA A 108 -12.06 -9.49 -9.29
CA ALA A 108 -11.58 -9.89 -10.61
C ALA A 108 -10.55 -11.04 -10.53
N VAL A 109 -9.61 -10.97 -9.58
CA VAL A 109 -8.62 -12.03 -9.35
C VAL A 109 -9.30 -13.34 -8.94
N LEU A 110 -10.25 -13.28 -8.01
CA LEU A 110 -10.99 -14.46 -7.55
C LEU A 110 -11.83 -15.10 -8.67
N ALA A 111 -12.44 -14.30 -9.55
CA ALA A 111 -13.18 -14.80 -10.70
C ALA A 111 -12.30 -15.61 -11.67
N VAL A 112 -11.03 -15.24 -11.82
CA VAL A 112 -10.06 -16.01 -12.62
C VAL A 112 -9.77 -17.37 -11.97
N PHE A 113 -9.60 -17.40 -10.65
CA PHE A 113 -9.39 -18.66 -9.93
C PHE A 113 -10.62 -19.55 -9.90
N GLU A 114 -11.81 -18.99 -9.79
CA GLU A 114 -13.06 -19.73 -9.95
C GLU A 114 -13.13 -20.39 -11.34
N SER A 115 -12.78 -19.64 -12.38
CA SER A 115 -12.68 -20.15 -13.75
C SER A 115 -11.65 -21.28 -13.86
N ALA A 116 -10.52 -21.20 -13.17
CA ALA A 116 -9.50 -22.25 -13.12
C ALA A 116 -10.05 -23.55 -12.50
N ILE A 117 -10.83 -23.43 -11.43
CA ILE A 117 -11.45 -24.57 -10.73
C ILE A 117 -12.53 -25.21 -11.61
N ILE A 118 -13.40 -24.42 -12.25
CA ILE A 118 -14.43 -24.92 -13.17
C ILE A 118 -13.77 -25.72 -14.31
N ASN A 119 -12.65 -25.22 -14.83
CA ASN A 119 -11.92 -25.91 -15.90
C ASN A 119 -11.02 -27.05 -15.40
N ASN A 120 -10.96 -27.31 -14.08
CA ASN A 120 -10.11 -28.34 -13.46
C ASN A 120 -8.63 -28.18 -13.83
N ALA A 121 -8.12 -26.95 -13.79
CA ALA A 121 -6.74 -26.65 -14.14
C ALA A 121 -5.74 -27.39 -13.23
N GLN A 122 -4.64 -27.86 -13.82
CA GLN A 122 -3.58 -28.63 -13.17
C GLN A 122 -2.23 -27.94 -13.34
N PRO A 123 -1.33 -28.07 -12.35
CA PRO A 123 -1.50 -28.77 -11.07
C PRO A 123 -2.29 -27.95 -10.03
N SER A 124 -3.18 -28.62 -9.28
CA SER A 124 -4.03 -27.97 -8.27
C SER A 124 -3.23 -27.41 -7.08
N GLU A 125 -2.08 -27.98 -6.78
CA GLU A 125 -1.21 -27.51 -5.68
C GLU A 125 -0.63 -26.13 -5.98
N GLU A 126 -0.15 -25.89 -7.20
CA GLU A 126 0.38 -24.60 -7.64
C GLU A 126 -0.70 -23.51 -7.68
N LEU A 127 -1.94 -23.88 -8.05
CA LEU A 127 -3.08 -22.96 -7.95
C LEU A 127 -3.35 -22.56 -6.49
N ALA A 128 -3.34 -23.52 -5.57
CA ALA A 128 -3.62 -23.25 -4.16
C ALA A 128 -2.55 -22.37 -3.52
N THR A 129 -1.26 -22.63 -3.81
CA THR A 129 -0.16 -21.77 -3.34
C THR A 129 -0.28 -20.37 -3.94
N SER A 130 -0.55 -20.25 -5.24
CA SER A 130 -0.70 -18.96 -5.90
C SER A 130 -1.87 -18.13 -5.35
N ILE A 131 -3.04 -18.74 -5.12
CA ILE A 131 -4.19 -18.03 -4.50
C ILE A 131 -3.79 -17.47 -3.15
N LYS A 132 -3.14 -18.29 -2.31
CA LYS A 132 -2.70 -17.89 -0.98
C LYS A 132 -1.72 -16.72 -1.04
N ASP A 133 -0.76 -16.77 -1.95
CA ASP A 133 0.27 -15.74 -2.10
C ASP A 133 -0.32 -14.42 -2.60
N ILE A 134 -1.18 -14.44 -3.62
CA ILE A 134 -1.81 -13.24 -4.18
C ILE A 134 -2.76 -12.61 -3.15
N VAL A 135 -3.63 -13.40 -2.50
CA VAL A 135 -4.54 -12.88 -1.47
C VAL A 135 -3.75 -12.24 -0.32
N LYS A 136 -2.64 -12.86 0.08
CA LYS A 136 -1.76 -12.31 1.11
C LYS A 136 -1.10 -11.00 0.66
N ALA A 137 -0.58 -10.94 -0.57
CA ALA A 137 0.04 -9.74 -1.13
C ALA A 137 -0.96 -8.57 -1.22
N MET A 138 -2.16 -8.82 -1.74
CA MET A 138 -3.24 -7.82 -1.82
C MET A 138 -3.71 -7.36 -0.44
N SER A 139 -3.76 -8.25 0.54
CA SER A 139 -4.13 -7.90 1.92
C SER A 139 -3.08 -6.97 2.57
N VAL A 140 -1.79 -7.29 2.43
CA VAL A 140 -0.69 -6.45 2.92
C VAL A 140 -0.71 -5.07 2.26
N GLU A 141 -0.93 -5.02 0.95
CA GLU A 141 -0.98 -3.75 0.21
C GLU A 141 -2.20 -2.91 0.63
N ARG A 142 -3.34 -3.55 0.88
CA ARG A 142 -4.53 -2.89 1.43
C ARG A 142 -4.27 -2.35 2.84
N GLU A 143 -3.58 -3.09 3.71
CA GLU A 143 -3.21 -2.62 5.04
C GLU A 143 -2.24 -1.43 4.98
N LYS A 144 -1.24 -1.44 4.09
CA LYS A 144 -0.33 -0.31 3.88
C LYS A 144 -1.11 0.93 3.43
N LYS A 145 -1.98 0.80 2.43
CA LYS A 145 -2.85 1.88 1.94
C LYS A 145 -3.81 2.36 3.03
N ALA A 146 -4.35 1.47 3.85
CA ALA A 146 -5.21 1.81 4.98
C ALA A 146 -4.45 2.57 6.07
N LYS A 147 -3.23 2.13 6.44
CA LYS A 147 -2.34 2.85 7.37
C LYS A 147 -1.91 4.21 6.83
N GLN A 148 -1.73 4.34 5.52
CA GLN A 148 -1.48 5.65 4.88
C GLN A 148 -2.71 6.56 4.90
N ARG A 149 -3.92 6.02 4.71
CA ARG A 149 -5.18 6.79 4.77
C ARG A 149 -5.62 7.11 6.20
N SER A 150 -5.31 6.26 7.17
CA SER A 150 -5.62 6.46 8.60
C SER A 150 -4.56 7.29 9.33
N ARG A 151 -3.50 7.72 8.64
CA ARG A 151 -2.67 8.84 9.06
C ARG A 151 -3.50 10.12 8.97
N THR A 152 -4.34 10.34 9.98
CA THR A 152 -4.50 11.69 10.48
C THR A 152 -3.10 12.24 10.76
N PRO A 153 -2.85 13.56 10.58
CA PRO A 153 -1.56 14.16 10.91
C PRO A 153 -1.09 13.91 12.36
N GLN A 154 -1.95 13.30 13.18
CA GLN A 154 -1.72 12.91 14.56
C GLN A 154 -0.98 11.57 14.73
N MET A 155 -1.03 10.65 13.76
CA MET A 155 -0.42 9.30 13.89
C MET A 155 0.86 9.08 13.06
N ALA A 156 1.27 10.05 12.24
CA ALA A 156 2.63 10.05 11.66
C ALA A 156 3.72 10.28 12.72
N ILE A 157 3.33 10.35 13.99
CA ILE A 157 4.12 10.78 15.14
C ILE A 157 4.78 9.61 15.93
N VAL A 158 4.62 8.35 15.51
CA VAL A 158 4.88 7.20 16.41
C VAL A 158 6.05 6.29 15.99
N GLN A 159 7.02 6.75 15.19
CA GLN A 159 8.25 5.94 14.98
C GLN A 159 9.58 6.67 15.13
N GLU A 160 9.56 7.96 15.44
CA GLU A 160 10.69 8.65 16.07
C GLU A 160 10.14 9.37 17.29
N ASN A 161 10.95 9.55 18.33
CA ASN A 161 10.55 10.17 19.58
C ASN A 161 10.04 11.60 19.37
N ILE A 162 8.75 11.79 19.07
CA ILE A 162 8.14 13.13 18.85
C ILE A 162 7.65 13.75 20.17
N PHE A 163 8.09 13.20 21.31
CA PHE A 163 8.02 13.88 22.60
C PHE A 163 9.10 14.97 22.77
N GLU A 164 9.49 15.66 21.70
CA GLU A 164 9.92 17.07 21.75
C GLU A 164 8.74 18.03 21.99
N SER A 165 7.55 17.51 22.30
CA SER A 165 6.34 18.27 22.62
C SER A 165 6.51 19.26 23.78
N SER A 166 7.67 19.27 24.43
CA SER A 166 8.05 20.31 25.36
C SER A 166 9.58 20.53 25.47
N THR A 167 10.28 20.77 24.38
CA THR A 167 11.69 21.19 24.47
C THR A 167 11.77 22.54 25.18
N ILE A 168 12.63 22.64 26.19
CA ILE A 168 12.94 23.91 26.84
C ILE A 168 13.67 24.76 25.81
N LYS A 169 13.08 25.88 25.42
CA LYS A 169 13.70 26.87 24.55
C LYS A 169 14.08 28.10 25.36
N TYR A 170 15.08 28.84 24.90
CA TYR A 170 15.54 30.05 25.56
C TYR A 170 14.94 31.26 24.85
N SER A 171 14.06 31.98 25.56
CA SER A 171 13.49 33.23 25.09
C SER A 171 14.36 34.37 25.58
N VAL A 172 14.81 35.20 24.64
CA VAL A 172 15.59 36.40 24.94
C VAL A 172 14.67 37.60 24.92
N SER A 173 14.73 38.43 25.96
CA SER A 173 13.92 39.66 26.03
C SER A 173 14.74 40.80 26.58
N LYS A 174 14.66 41.95 25.92
CA LYS A 174 15.30 43.18 26.40
C LYS A 174 14.44 43.76 27.51
N VAL A 175 14.98 43.80 28.72
CA VAL A 175 14.33 44.39 29.88
C VAL A 175 15.15 45.60 30.31
N THR A 176 14.49 46.72 30.56
CA THR A 176 15.12 47.84 31.26
C THR A 176 14.93 47.60 32.76
N PRO A 177 15.95 47.14 33.51
CA PRO A 177 15.79 46.92 34.93
C PRO A 177 15.44 48.23 35.63
N TYR A 178 14.38 48.20 36.44
CA TYR A 178 14.07 49.29 37.36
C TYR A 178 15.04 49.17 38.54
N SER A 179 16.01 50.07 38.65
CA SER A 179 16.90 50.11 39.82
C SER A 179 16.11 50.67 41.01
N ASP A 180 15.77 49.82 41.97
CA ASP A 180 15.15 50.22 43.23
C ASP A 180 16.25 50.66 44.20
N SER A 181 16.87 51.82 43.92
CA SER A 181 17.65 52.54 44.92
C SER A 181 16.77 53.63 45.50
N GLY A 182 16.56 53.58 46.81
CA GLY A 182 15.70 54.51 47.55
C GLY A 182 15.76 55.95 47.04
N LYS A 183 14.58 56.52 46.76
CA LYS A 183 14.34 57.94 46.51
C LYS A 183 15.15 58.57 45.35
N SER A 184 15.21 57.95 44.18
CA SER A 184 15.12 58.67 42.89
C SER A 184 14.90 57.70 41.73
N LYS A 185 13.72 57.77 41.09
CA LYS A 185 13.39 56.92 39.93
C LYS A 185 14.13 57.43 38.69
N LYS A 186 15.35 56.97 38.44
CA LYS A 186 16.00 57.10 37.13
C LYS A 186 16.01 55.73 36.45
N ARG A 187 15.50 55.66 35.22
CA ARG A 187 15.64 54.48 34.37
C ARG A 187 17.13 54.30 34.07
N SER A 188 17.67 53.10 34.28
CA SER A 188 18.98 52.73 33.73
C SER A 188 18.96 52.95 32.22
N SER A 189 19.98 53.62 31.67
CA SER A 189 20.09 53.89 30.23
C SER A 189 20.54 52.66 29.43
N THR A 190 20.99 51.59 30.09
CA THR A 190 21.42 50.36 29.45
C THR A 190 20.33 49.29 29.58
N ALA A 191 19.81 48.84 28.43
CA ALA A 191 18.88 47.72 28.39
C ALA A 191 19.65 46.42 28.66
N SER A 192 19.22 45.66 29.66
CA SER A 192 19.79 44.35 29.96
C SER A 192 19.01 43.28 29.22
N LEU A 193 19.68 42.22 28.79
CA LEU A 193 19.01 41.06 28.20
C LEU A 193 18.67 40.07 29.30
N VAL A 194 17.45 39.56 29.30
CA VAL A 194 17.00 38.51 30.22
C VAL A 194 16.71 37.27 29.39
N VAL A 195 17.37 36.17 29.73
CA VAL A 195 17.19 34.87 29.09
C VAL A 195 16.35 34.01 30.01
N THR A 196 15.16 33.64 29.57
CA THR A 196 14.27 32.76 30.34
C THR A 196 14.12 31.41 29.66
N PRO A 197 14.31 30.29 30.38
CA PRO A 197 13.95 28.98 29.86
C PRO A 197 12.42 28.90 29.79
N VAL A 198 11.89 28.64 28.61
CA VAL A 198 10.45 28.56 28.36
C VAL A 198 10.09 27.24 27.70
N ARG A 199 9.10 26.56 28.27
CA ARG A 199 8.55 25.31 27.73
C ARG A 199 7.60 25.67 26.59
N ARG A 200 7.89 25.23 25.35
CA ARG A 200 7.10 25.56 24.15
C ARG A 200 6.45 24.33 23.57
N SER A 201 5.17 24.45 23.20
CA SER A 201 4.46 23.42 22.47
C SER A 201 4.80 23.49 20.98
N THR A 202 4.82 22.33 20.33
CA THR A 202 5.15 22.18 18.91
C THR A 202 4.24 23.02 18.01
N ARG A 203 3.00 23.30 18.42
CA ARG A 203 2.06 24.17 17.69
C ARG A 203 2.59 25.58 17.46
N ARG A 204 3.40 26.13 18.38
CA ARG A 204 3.95 27.49 18.30
C ARG A 204 5.28 27.56 17.57
N SER A 205 5.97 26.43 17.41
CA SER A 205 7.28 26.36 16.74
C SER A 205 7.20 26.01 15.25
N LEU A 206 6.00 25.87 14.68
CA LEU A 206 5.85 25.60 13.25
C LEU A 206 6.11 26.86 12.43
N ALA A 207 6.98 26.74 11.42
CA ALA A 207 7.31 27.80 10.46
C ALA A 207 6.10 28.33 9.66
N SER A 208 4.96 27.60 9.67
CA SER A 208 3.72 27.95 8.99
C SER A 208 2.86 29.00 9.72
N LEU A 209 3.25 29.43 10.91
CA LEU A 209 2.57 30.54 11.60
C LEU A 209 2.76 31.86 10.83
N PRO A 210 1.71 32.71 10.75
CA PRO A 210 1.85 34.05 10.20
C PRO A 210 2.97 34.81 10.92
N GLU A 211 3.70 35.66 10.19
CA GLU A 211 4.92 36.30 10.68
C GLU A 211 4.75 37.10 11.98
N ALA A 212 3.57 37.66 12.20
CA ALA A 212 3.22 38.36 13.43
C ALA A 212 3.23 37.45 14.68
N PHE A 213 3.11 36.13 14.50
CA PHE A 213 3.11 35.12 15.56
C PHE A 213 4.39 34.29 15.59
N ARG A 214 5.36 34.60 14.71
CA ARG A 214 6.70 34.01 14.78
C ARG A 214 7.49 34.75 15.86
N ASP A 215 7.88 34.01 16.90
CA ASP A 215 8.70 34.55 17.97
C ASP A 215 10.11 34.83 17.41
N LYS A 216 10.58 36.09 17.45
CA LYS A 216 11.78 36.54 16.72
C LYS A 216 13.11 36.21 17.44
N ASP A 217 13.06 35.89 18.73
CA ASP A 217 14.25 35.73 19.59
C ASP A 217 14.14 34.48 20.50
N ILE A 218 13.94 33.29 19.91
CA ILE A 218 13.88 32.00 20.63
C ILE A 218 14.93 31.04 20.08
N TYR A 219 15.71 30.44 20.99
CA TYR A 219 16.82 29.55 20.68
C TYR A 219 16.66 28.18 21.32
N ASP A 220 17.15 27.14 20.66
CA ASP A 220 17.10 25.76 21.18
C ASP A 220 18.25 25.49 22.15
N LYS A 221 19.40 26.17 21.99
CA LYS A 221 20.53 26.09 22.91
C LYS A 221 21.06 27.49 23.28
N LEU A 222 21.78 27.61 24.41
CA LEU A 222 22.39 28.88 24.81
C LEU A 222 23.58 29.25 23.92
N GLU A 223 24.26 28.27 23.31
CA GLU A 223 25.42 28.52 22.47
C GLU A 223 25.05 29.30 21.21
N ASP A 224 23.79 29.19 20.76
CA ASP A 224 23.25 29.85 19.56
C ASP A 224 23.00 31.36 19.77
N LEU A 225 23.11 31.86 21.00
CA LEU A 225 23.02 33.28 21.30
C LEU A 225 24.23 34.03 20.72
N SER A 226 24.02 35.27 20.27
CA SER A 226 25.14 36.14 19.88
C SER A 226 26.05 36.38 21.09
N GLU A 227 27.37 36.44 20.89
CA GLU A 227 28.33 36.76 21.96
C GLU A 227 27.98 38.09 22.65
N ALA A 228 27.48 39.08 21.90
CA ALA A 228 26.99 40.35 22.46
C ALA A 228 25.76 40.17 23.37
N ASP A 229 24.89 39.21 23.08
CA ASP A 229 23.71 38.93 23.89
C ASP A 229 24.05 38.11 25.13
N LYS A 230 25.05 37.21 25.04
CA LYS A 230 25.59 36.45 26.18
C LYS A 230 26.25 37.38 27.20
N GLU A 231 27.03 38.36 26.74
CA GLU A 231 27.71 39.34 27.61
C GLU A 231 26.73 40.28 28.31
N ASN A 232 25.60 40.59 27.68
CA ASN A 232 24.57 41.48 28.23
C ASN A 232 23.44 40.74 28.97
N ALA A 233 23.50 39.40 29.05
CA ALA A 233 22.48 38.57 29.69
C ALA A 233 22.63 38.57 31.21
N LEU A 234 21.56 38.92 31.91
CA LEU A 234 21.45 38.77 33.36
C LEU A 234 21.04 37.34 33.71
N PHE A 235 21.98 36.55 34.23
CA PHE A 235 21.70 35.23 34.79
C PHE A 235 21.25 35.37 36.24
N GLN A 236 19.97 35.11 36.52
CA GLN A 236 19.46 35.08 37.88
C GLN A 236 19.57 33.65 38.44
N PRO A 237 20.42 33.41 39.45
CA PRO A 237 20.52 32.10 40.08
C PRO A 237 19.17 31.71 40.70
N ASN A 238 18.75 30.46 40.48
CA ASN A 238 17.54 29.94 41.05
C ASN A 238 17.79 29.50 42.50
N LYS A 239 17.37 30.34 43.46
CA LYS A 239 17.54 30.09 44.90
C LYS A 239 16.94 28.76 45.38
N ALA A 240 15.97 28.19 44.65
CA ALA A 240 15.39 26.88 44.97
C ALA A 240 16.34 25.69 44.69
N LEU A 241 17.40 25.89 43.91
CA LEU A 241 18.41 24.88 43.57
C LEU A 241 19.70 25.02 44.39
N GLU A 242 19.83 26.05 45.23
CA GLU A 242 21.01 26.28 46.07
C GLU A 242 21.21 25.19 47.14
N GLU A 243 20.17 24.42 47.47
CA GLU A 243 20.26 23.31 48.44
C GLU A 243 20.90 22.04 47.88
N GLU A 244 20.87 21.81 46.56
CA GLU A 244 21.39 20.57 45.95
C GLU A 244 22.89 20.62 45.62
N PHE A 245 23.43 21.81 45.35
CA PHE A 245 24.85 21.95 44.98
C PHE A 245 25.82 22.02 46.17
N ASN A 246 25.33 22.32 47.38
CA ASN A 246 26.16 22.38 48.58
C ASN A 246 26.47 20.99 49.20
N LYS A 247 25.91 19.90 48.67
CA LYS A 247 26.19 18.52 49.12
C LYS A 247 27.32 17.83 48.35
N THR A 248 27.76 18.35 47.21
CA THR A 248 28.78 17.72 46.37
C THR A 248 30.17 18.34 46.48
N ALA A 249 30.41 19.22 47.47
CA ALA A 249 31.70 19.87 47.68
C ALA A 249 32.43 19.44 48.98
N THR A 250 31.95 18.40 49.66
CA THR A 250 32.64 17.79 50.80
C THR A 250 32.60 16.28 50.70
N GLU A 251 33.43 15.72 49.84
CA GLU A 251 34.05 14.39 49.98
C GLU A 251 35.40 14.38 49.25
#